data_AF-A0A7C0XUJ5-F1
#
_entry.id   AF-A0A7C0XUJ5-F1
#
_cell.length_a   1.000
_cell.length_b   1.000
_cell.length_c   1.000
_cell.angle_alpha   90.00
_cell.angle_beta   90.00
_cell.angle_gamma   90.00
#
_symmetry.space_group_name_H-M   'P 1'
#
loop_
_entity.id
_entity.type
_entity.pdbx_description
1 polymer ?
#
loop_
_entity_poly.entity_id
_entity_poly.type
_entity_poly.pdbx_seq_one_letter_code
_entity_poly.pdbx_strand_id
1 'polypeptide(L)'
;MINKANIERYIRDLFGDKILNVKIEKLGEGVQGAGFLIEVETKEGITPYVIKGLFTEGLEHDYAADRAQVFLLDLEDFKKLPKHVKAIDVLSEMEDGSIKSIGGGKEYYLLMEKAEGRHYFNDLVAFADKKPLDDPDKEKIRTMAAYLADIHSLKKDS
;
A
#
# COMPACT_ATOMS: atom_id res chain seq x y z
N MET A 1 -2.95 -7.77 10.89
CA MET A 1 -2.96 -7.17 12.25
C MET A 1 -2.22 -5.83 12.18
N ILE A 2 -2.61 -4.81 12.94
CA ILE A 2 -1.92 -3.50 12.89
C ILE A 2 -0.69 -3.47 13.83
N ASN A 3 0.34 -2.72 13.46
CA ASN A 3 1.51 -2.49 14.31
C ASN A 3 1.21 -1.46 15.41
N LYS A 4 0.54 -1.92 16.48
CA LYS A 4 0.06 -1.06 17.58
C LYS A 4 1.17 -0.21 18.20
N ALA A 5 2.33 -0.79 18.45
CA ALA A 5 3.43 -0.10 19.13
C ALA A 5 3.97 1.06 18.29
N ASN A 6 4.14 0.86 16.98
CA ASN A 6 4.67 1.89 16.10
C ASN A 6 3.60 2.95 15.74
N ILE A 7 2.32 2.57 15.71
CA ILE A 7 1.19 3.51 15.61
C ILE A 7 1.11 4.40 16.85
N GLU A 8 1.24 3.82 18.05
CA GLU A 8 1.29 4.60 19.29
C GLU A 8 2.43 5.62 19.26
N ARG A 9 3.63 5.19 18.85
CA ARG A 9 4.78 6.09 18.70
C ARG A 9 4.48 7.23 17.73
N TYR A 10 3.92 6.94 16.55
CA TYR A 10 3.53 7.96 15.57
C TYR A 10 2.58 8.99 16.16
N ILE A 11 1.58 8.56 16.93
CA ILE A 11 0.63 9.46 17.58
C ILE A 11 1.34 10.30 18.64
N ARG A 12 2.22 9.70 19.46
CA ARG A 12 3.02 10.46 20.42
C ARG A 12 3.86 11.53 19.74
N ASP A 13 4.49 11.22 18.62
CA ASP A 13 5.28 12.17 17.84
C ASP A 13 4.40 13.29 17.25
N LEU A 14 3.18 12.97 16.81
CA LEU A 14 2.23 13.93 16.24
C LEU A 14 1.73 14.96 17.26
N PHE A 15 1.47 14.54 18.50
CA PHE A 15 0.96 15.42 19.56
C PHE A 15 2.08 16.02 20.44
N GLY A 16 3.30 15.45 20.39
CA GLY A 16 4.46 15.89 21.15
C GLY A 16 4.22 15.87 22.66
N ASP A 17 4.80 16.84 23.37
CA ASP A 17 4.76 16.96 24.84
C ASP A 17 3.35 17.15 25.43
N LYS A 18 2.33 17.35 24.59
CA LYS A 18 0.93 17.50 25.04
C LYS A 18 0.29 16.17 25.41
N ILE A 19 0.86 15.06 24.95
CA ILE A 19 0.27 13.73 25.11
C ILE A 19 0.56 13.18 26.51
N LEU A 20 -0.49 12.72 27.18
CA LEU A 20 -0.39 12.06 28.48
C LEU A 20 -0.42 10.54 28.28
N ASN A 21 -1.36 10.05 27.46
CA ASN A 21 -1.56 8.63 27.23
C ASN A 21 -2.15 8.37 25.83
N VAL A 22 -1.91 7.16 25.32
CA VAL A 22 -2.54 6.63 24.10
C VAL A 22 -2.99 5.22 24.39
N LYS A 23 -4.26 4.92 24.12
CA LYS A 23 -4.82 3.58 24.26
C LYS A 23 -5.30 3.09 22.90
N ILE A 24 -4.94 1.85 22.53
CA ILE A 24 -5.34 1.25 21.24
C ILE A 24 -6.06 -0.07 21.46
N GLU A 25 -7.35 -0.10 21.12
CA GLU A 25 -8.25 -1.23 21.36
C GLU A 25 -8.92 -1.67 20.05
N LYS A 26 -9.08 -2.97 19.85
CA LYS A 26 -9.83 -3.45 18.68
C LYS A 26 -11.31 -3.16 18.92
N LEU A 27 -11.92 -2.41 18.02
CA LEU A 27 -13.34 -2.06 18.09
C LEU A 27 -14.21 -3.19 17.50
N GLY A 28 -13.73 -3.82 16.43
CA GLY A 28 -14.44 -4.90 15.75
C GLY A 28 -13.82 -5.21 14.39
N GLU A 29 -14.43 -6.14 13.67
CA GLU A 29 -14.05 -6.50 12.31
C GLU A 29 -15.28 -6.78 11.44
N GLY A 30 -15.13 -6.55 10.14
CA GLY A 30 -16.08 -6.95 9.12
C GLY A 30 -15.41 -7.88 8.12
N VAL A 31 -16.03 -8.02 6.95
CA VAL A 31 -15.56 -8.95 5.90
C VAL A 31 -14.16 -8.60 5.38
N GLN A 32 -13.85 -7.31 5.26
CA GLN A 32 -12.65 -6.84 4.56
C GLN A 32 -11.57 -6.29 5.50
N GLY A 33 -11.82 -6.18 6.80
CA GLY A 33 -10.87 -5.58 7.72
C GLY A 33 -11.37 -5.35 9.13
N ALA A 34 -10.53 -4.72 9.94
CA ALA A 34 -10.77 -4.42 11.34
C ALA A 34 -10.60 -2.94 11.66
N GLY A 35 -11.41 -2.45 12.60
CA GLY A 35 -11.32 -1.12 13.17
C GLY A 35 -10.71 -1.15 14.57
N PHE A 36 -9.90 -0.15 14.89
CA PHE A 36 -9.24 0.01 16.17
C PHE A 36 -9.53 1.41 16.73
N LEU A 37 -10.10 1.48 17.94
CA LEU A 37 -10.29 2.72 18.68
C LEU A 37 -8.94 3.17 19.23
N ILE A 38 -8.69 4.46 19.12
CA ILE A 38 -7.50 5.13 19.62
C ILE A 38 -7.97 6.27 20.53
N GLU A 39 -7.71 6.16 21.82
CA GLU A 39 -7.99 7.22 22.77
C GLU A 39 -6.71 7.99 23.04
N VAL A 40 -6.67 9.26 22.63
CA VAL A 40 -5.55 10.17 22.88
C VAL A 40 -5.89 11.07 24.05
N GLU A 41 -5.17 10.89 25.16
CA GLU A 41 -5.35 11.68 26.36
C GLU A 41 -4.35 12.84 26.37
N THR A 42 -4.87 14.04 26.57
CA THR A 42 -4.09 15.28 26.78
C THR A 42 -4.61 15.99 28.02
N LYS A 43 -3.95 17.10 28.40
CA LYS A 43 -4.46 17.96 29.49
C LYS A 43 -5.84 18.57 29.22
N GLU A 44 -6.26 18.63 27.96
CA GLU A 44 -7.56 19.16 27.53
C GLU A 44 -8.67 18.11 27.59
N GLY A 45 -8.31 16.83 27.76
CA GLY A 45 -9.22 15.69 27.83
C GLY A 45 -8.83 14.55 26.89
N ILE A 46 -9.74 13.59 26.77
CA ILE A 46 -9.58 12.40 25.92
C ILE A 46 -10.27 12.65 24.58
N THR A 47 -9.54 12.51 23.48
CA THR A 47 -10.08 12.58 22.12
C THR A 47 -10.02 11.21 21.46
N PRO A 48 -11.15 10.65 21.02
CA PRO A 48 -11.19 9.36 20.33
C PRO A 48 -10.94 9.49 18.82
N TYR A 49 -10.18 8.54 18.27
CA TYR A 49 -9.91 8.36 16.85
C TYR A 49 -10.10 6.89 16.46
N VAL A 50 -10.14 6.59 15.16
CA VAL A 50 -10.22 5.22 14.65
C VAL A 50 -9.15 4.99 13.58
N ILE A 51 -8.42 3.89 13.69
CA ILE A 51 -7.62 3.34 12.59
C ILE A 51 -8.31 2.11 12.03
N LYS A 52 -8.42 2.06 10.69
CA LYS A 52 -8.92 0.92 9.93
C LYS A 52 -7.73 0.20 9.30
N GLY A 53 -7.70 -1.12 9.41
CA GLY A 53 -6.78 -1.99 8.66
C GLY A 53 -7.58 -2.95 7.79
N LEU A 54 -7.17 -3.14 6.53
CA LEU A 54 -7.77 -4.13 5.62
C LEU A 54 -6.98 -5.45 5.66
N PHE A 55 -7.68 -6.57 5.48
CA PHE A 55 -7.07 -7.90 5.41
C PHE A 55 -6.40 -8.15 4.05
N THR A 56 -5.51 -9.14 4.00
CA THR A 56 -4.74 -9.54 2.82
C THR A 56 -5.31 -10.79 2.13
N GLU A 57 -6.56 -11.13 2.43
CA GLU A 57 -7.16 -12.42 2.06
C GLU A 57 -8.06 -12.30 0.83
N GLY A 58 -7.48 -12.43 -0.38
CA GLY A 58 -8.13 -12.83 -1.63
C GLY A 58 -9.32 -11.99 -2.12
N LEU A 59 -9.50 -10.78 -1.60
CA LEU A 59 -10.64 -9.90 -1.85
C LEU A 59 -10.21 -8.58 -2.50
N GLU A 60 -9.27 -8.66 -3.46
CA GLU A 60 -8.74 -7.51 -4.21
C GLU A 60 -7.94 -6.50 -3.36
N HIS A 61 -7.45 -6.92 -2.19
CA HIS A 61 -6.69 -6.09 -1.23
C HIS A 61 -5.37 -6.74 -0.81
N ASP A 62 -4.86 -7.64 -1.63
CA ASP A 62 -3.77 -8.54 -1.28
C ASP A 62 -2.45 -7.78 -1.19
N TYR A 63 -2.23 -6.84 -2.11
CA TYR A 63 -1.03 -6.00 -2.10
C TYR A 63 -1.22 -4.75 -1.24
N ALA A 64 -0.13 -4.27 -0.64
CA ALA A 64 -0.15 -3.02 0.11
C ALA A 64 -0.59 -1.83 -0.74
N ALA A 65 -0.28 -1.85 -2.04
CA ALA A 65 -0.70 -0.81 -3.00
C ALA A 65 -2.23 -0.75 -3.15
N ASP A 66 -2.91 -1.90 -3.20
CA ASP A 66 -4.37 -1.97 -3.32
C ASP A 66 -5.03 -1.33 -2.08
N ARG A 67 -4.53 -1.68 -0.88
CA ARG A 67 -5.04 -1.11 0.38
C ARG A 67 -4.73 0.38 0.50
N ALA A 68 -3.54 0.81 0.06
CA ALA A 68 -3.18 2.22 0.05
C ALA A 68 -4.10 3.02 -0.89
N GLN A 69 -4.41 2.49 -2.08
CA GLN A 69 -5.34 3.12 -3.01
C GLN A 69 -6.71 3.35 -2.37
N VAL A 70 -7.28 2.33 -1.70
CA VAL A 70 -8.57 2.44 -1.00
C VAL A 70 -8.53 3.56 0.05
N PHE A 71 -7.49 3.58 0.89
CA PHE A 71 -7.40 4.58 1.96
C PHE A 71 -7.13 6.01 1.46
N LEU A 72 -6.35 6.16 0.38
CA LEU A 72 -6.11 7.46 -0.23
C LEU A 72 -7.39 8.04 -0.85
N LEU A 73 -8.22 7.20 -1.46
CA LEU A 73 -9.53 7.59 -1.95
C LEU A 73 -10.47 7.98 -0.79
N ASP A 74 -10.54 7.15 0.27
CA ASP A 74 -11.31 7.44 1.48
C ASP A 74 -10.89 8.80 2.08
N LEU A 75 -9.58 9.08 2.17
CA LEU A 75 -9.05 10.35 2.67
C LEU A 75 -9.52 11.55 1.86
N GLU A 76 -9.58 11.42 0.53
CA GLU A 76 -10.00 12.50 -0.34
C GLU A 76 -11.52 12.73 -0.30
N ASP A 77 -12.32 11.66 -0.25
CA ASP A 77 -13.76 11.76 -0.44
C ASP A 77 -14.54 11.94 0.86
N PHE A 78 -14.09 11.37 1.99
CA PHE A 78 -14.81 11.47 3.26
C PHE A 78 -15.05 12.91 3.71
N LYS A 79 -14.12 13.82 3.40
CA LYS A 79 -14.26 15.26 3.69
C LYS A 79 -15.28 15.99 2.78
N LYS A 80 -15.63 15.42 1.63
CA LYS A 80 -16.56 15.99 0.64
C LYS A 80 -18.00 15.54 0.87
N LEU A 81 -18.20 14.43 1.61
CA LEU A 81 -19.52 13.83 1.83
C LEU A 81 -20.25 14.49 3.03
N PRO A 82 -21.43 15.11 2.82
CA PRO A 82 -22.16 15.73 3.92
C PRO A 82 -22.53 14.72 5.00
N LYS A 83 -22.35 15.11 6.27
CA LYS A 83 -22.64 14.28 7.47
C LYS A 83 -21.80 12.98 7.57
N HIS A 84 -20.76 12.84 6.75
CA HIS A 84 -19.80 11.76 6.88
C HIS A 84 -18.68 12.14 7.86
N VAL A 85 -18.10 11.16 8.54
CA VAL A 85 -16.87 11.37 9.32
C VAL A 85 -15.73 11.79 8.40
N LYS A 86 -14.82 12.63 8.88
CA LYS A 86 -13.64 13.04 8.10
C LYS A 86 -12.49 12.08 8.38
N ALA A 87 -11.86 11.59 7.32
CA ALA A 87 -10.56 10.96 7.43
C ALA A 87 -9.48 12.03 7.68
N ILE A 88 -8.47 11.68 8.48
CA ILE A 88 -7.42 12.62 8.92
C ILE A 88 -6.14 12.38 8.12
N ASP A 89 -5.77 11.12 7.92
CA ASP A 89 -4.50 10.73 7.32
C ASP A 89 -4.54 9.29 6.78
N VAL A 90 -3.54 8.93 5.98
CA VAL A 90 -3.23 7.56 5.56
C VAL A 90 -1.79 7.26 5.94
N LEU A 91 -1.59 6.13 6.61
CA LEU A 91 -0.32 5.76 7.19
C LEU A 91 0.30 4.57 6.44
N SER A 92 1.58 4.66 6.12
CA SER A 92 2.40 3.56 5.64
C SER A 92 3.26 2.99 6.76
N GLU A 93 3.31 1.67 6.86
CA GLU A 93 4.31 0.97 7.67
C GLU A 93 5.54 0.65 6.80
N MET A 94 6.70 1.11 7.25
CA MET A 94 7.98 0.94 6.57
C MET A 94 8.62 -0.41 6.94
N GLU A 95 9.67 -0.83 6.23
CA GLU A 95 10.39 -2.09 6.50
C GLU A 95 10.99 -2.17 7.92
N ASP A 96 11.40 -1.02 8.49
CA ASP A 96 11.88 -0.91 9.88
C ASP A 96 10.74 -0.84 10.91
N GLY A 97 9.49 -0.99 10.45
CA GLY A 97 8.26 -0.86 11.22
C GLY A 97 7.84 0.58 11.51
N SER A 98 8.63 1.60 11.15
CA SER A 98 8.23 2.99 11.36
C SER A 98 6.95 3.32 10.61
N ILE A 99 6.11 4.18 11.20
CA ILE A 99 4.86 4.63 10.59
C ILE A 99 5.06 6.03 10.04
N LYS A 100 4.69 6.24 8.78
CA LYS A 100 4.78 7.54 8.10
C LYS A 100 3.45 7.90 7.48
N SER A 101 3.12 9.18 7.47
CA SER A 101 2.01 9.69 6.66
C SER A 101 2.37 9.61 5.17
N ILE A 102 1.43 9.14 4.37
CA ILE A 102 1.46 9.19 2.90
C ILE A 102 0.24 9.93 2.34
N GLY A 103 -0.63 10.47 3.21
CA GLY A 103 -1.85 11.17 2.84
C GLY A 103 -1.61 12.62 2.37
N GLY A 104 -2.66 13.24 1.83
CA GLY A 104 -2.67 14.67 1.48
C GLY A 104 -2.03 15.03 0.14
N GLY A 105 -1.38 14.08 -0.55
CA GLY A 105 -0.90 14.26 -1.92
C GLY A 105 -2.06 14.42 -2.91
N LYS A 106 -1.93 15.38 -3.84
CA LYS A 106 -2.84 15.52 -5.00
C LYS A 106 -2.46 14.57 -6.14
N GLU A 107 -1.18 14.23 -6.24
CA GLU A 107 -0.61 13.39 -7.28
C GLU A 107 0.57 12.61 -6.70
N TYR A 108 0.84 11.41 -7.22
CA TYR A 108 1.95 10.56 -6.81
C TYR A 108 2.85 10.26 -8.00
N TYR A 109 4.17 10.36 -7.80
CA TYR A 109 5.15 10.19 -8.86
C TYR A 109 6.05 8.99 -8.56
N LEU A 110 6.30 8.18 -9.58
CA LEU A 110 7.31 7.12 -9.55
C LEU A 110 8.62 7.65 -10.15
N LEU A 111 9.68 7.68 -9.36
CA LEU A 111 11.04 7.90 -9.82
C LEU A 111 11.76 6.56 -9.90
N MET A 112 12.42 6.29 -11.02
CA MET A 112 13.06 5.01 -11.30
C MET A 112 14.37 5.17 -12.06
N GLU A 113 15.18 4.11 -12.07
CA GLU A 113 16.44 4.08 -12.81
C GLU A 113 16.20 4.20 -14.32
N LYS A 114 17.12 4.88 -15.01
CA LYS A 114 17.13 4.94 -16.47
C LYS A 114 17.76 3.66 -17.02
N ALA A 115 17.03 2.94 -17.87
CA ALA A 115 17.58 1.89 -18.71
C ALA A 115 17.47 2.29 -20.19
N GLU A 116 18.50 1.97 -20.97
CA GLU A 116 18.47 2.08 -22.42
C GLU A 116 18.33 0.69 -23.04
N GLY A 117 17.57 0.58 -24.12
CA GLY A 117 17.37 -0.68 -24.81
C GLY A 117 16.20 -0.62 -25.79
N ARG A 118 15.90 -1.77 -26.39
CA ARG A 118 14.72 -1.96 -27.23
C ARG A 118 13.62 -2.63 -26.41
N HIS A 119 12.43 -2.04 -26.39
CA HIS A 119 11.30 -2.66 -25.71
C HIS A 119 10.93 -4.00 -26.36
N TYR A 120 10.67 -5.02 -25.53
CA TYR A 120 10.30 -6.35 -25.99
C TYR A 120 9.07 -6.37 -26.90
N PHE A 121 8.10 -5.47 -26.70
CA PHE A 121 6.90 -5.45 -27.54
C PHE A 121 7.25 -5.32 -29.03
N ASN A 122 8.39 -4.69 -29.38
CA ASN A 122 8.85 -4.59 -30.76
C ASN A 122 9.28 -5.95 -31.34
N ASP A 123 9.81 -6.84 -30.51
CA ASP A 123 10.12 -8.21 -30.91
C ASP A 123 8.81 -9.01 -31.05
N LEU A 124 7.85 -8.87 -30.12
CA LEU A 124 6.53 -9.50 -30.23
C LEU A 124 5.80 -9.13 -31.53
N VAL A 125 5.79 -7.85 -31.89
CA VAL A 125 5.19 -7.36 -33.14
C VAL A 125 5.91 -7.98 -34.34
N ALA A 126 7.25 -7.98 -34.34
CA ALA A 126 8.02 -8.58 -35.44
C ALA A 126 7.79 -10.10 -35.57
N PHE A 127 7.64 -10.81 -34.45
CA PHE A 127 7.34 -12.25 -34.46
C PHE A 127 5.97 -12.55 -35.07
N ALA A 128 4.98 -11.68 -34.86
CA ALA A 128 3.62 -11.88 -35.37
C ALA A 128 3.58 -11.96 -36.90
N ASP A 129 4.44 -11.21 -37.58
CA ASP A 129 4.53 -11.14 -39.04
C ASP A 129 5.48 -12.18 -39.66
N LYS A 130 6.27 -12.88 -38.84
CA LYS A 130 7.24 -13.89 -39.30
C LYS A 130 6.69 -15.30 -39.22
N LYS A 131 6.64 -15.99 -40.37
CA LYS A 131 6.36 -17.43 -40.44
C LYS A 131 7.28 -18.10 -41.48
N PRO A 132 8.27 -18.94 -41.06
CA PRO A 132 8.59 -19.36 -39.69
C PRO A 132 9.42 -18.33 -38.89
N LEU A 133 9.50 -18.51 -37.57
CA LEU A 133 10.46 -17.80 -36.72
C LEU A 133 11.88 -18.35 -36.93
N ASP A 134 12.86 -17.46 -37.00
CA ASP A 134 14.27 -17.81 -37.12
C ASP A 134 14.90 -18.18 -35.76
N ASP A 135 16.14 -18.66 -35.77
CA ASP A 135 16.81 -19.09 -34.54
C ASP A 135 17.10 -17.94 -33.56
N PRO A 136 17.50 -16.72 -33.99
CA PRO A 136 17.55 -15.55 -33.12
C PRO A 136 16.21 -15.23 -32.43
N ASP A 137 15.09 -15.31 -33.16
CA ASP A 137 13.76 -15.08 -32.60
C ASP A 137 13.46 -16.10 -31.48
N LYS A 138 13.74 -17.39 -31.74
CA LYS A 138 13.56 -18.45 -30.73
C LYS A 138 14.43 -18.23 -29.50
N GLU A 139 15.66 -17.77 -29.67
CA GLU A 139 16.58 -17.53 -28.57
C GLU A 139 16.14 -16.36 -27.69
N LYS A 140 15.62 -15.29 -28.30
CA LYS A 140 14.98 -14.20 -27.55
C LYS A 140 13.79 -14.71 -26.72
N ILE A 141 12.91 -15.50 -27.33
CA ILE A 141 11.75 -16.08 -26.64
C ILE A 141 12.21 -16.94 -25.46
N ARG A 142 13.23 -17.79 -25.65
CA ARG A 142 13.80 -18.61 -24.56
C ARG A 142 14.38 -17.76 -23.44
N THR A 143 15.18 -16.76 -23.77
CA THR A 143 15.78 -15.84 -22.77
C THR A 143 14.69 -15.18 -21.93
N MET A 144 13.60 -14.78 -22.57
CA MET A 144 12.50 -14.14 -21.89
C MET A 144 11.64 -15.08 -21.06
N ALA A 145 11.33 -16.26 -21.61
CA ALA A 145 10.66 -17.30 -20.85
C ALA A 145 11.50 -17.73 -19.64
N ALA A 146 12.82 -17.81 -19.80
CA ALA A 146 13.76 -18.11 -18.71
C ALA A 146 13.77 -17.01 -17.66
N TYR A 147 13.80 -15.73 -18.04
CA TYR A 147 13.68 -14.61 -17.10
C TYR A 147 12.34 -14.64 -16.35
N LEU A 148 11.22 -14.85 -17.06
CA LEU A 148 9.91 -14.97 -16.43
C LEU A 148 9.84 -16.18 -15.47
N ALA A 149 10.43 -17.31 -15.86
CA ALA A 149 10.53 -18.49 -15.01
C ALA A 149 11.39 -18.22 -13.76
N ASP A 150 12.49 -17.49 -13.91
CA ASP A 150 13.38 -17.12 -12.82
C ASP A 150 12.67 -16.21 -11.80
N ILE A 151 12.04 -15.12 -12.24
CA ILE A 151 11.33 -14.21 -11.33
C ILE A 151 10.09 -14.84 -10.69
N HIS A 152 9.48 -15.86 -11.32
CA HIS A 152 8.37 -16.64 -10.76
C HIS A 152 8.82 -17.90 -9.99
N SER A 153 10.11 -18.26 -10.03
CA SER A 153 10.62 -19.44 -9.31
C SER A 153 10.57 -19.25 -7.80
N LEU A 154 10.59 -18.00 -7.35
CA LEU A 154 10.46 -17.61 -5.95
C LEU A 154 8.99 -17.71 -5.52
N LYS A 155 8.64 -18.83 -4.88
CA LYS A 155 7.36 -18.96 -4.20
C LYS A 155 7.35 -17.99 -3.02
N LYS A 156 6.55 -16.93 -3.11
CA LYS A 156 6.25 -16.06 -1.99
C LYS A 156 5.10 -16.69 -1.19
N ASP A 157 5.18 -16.60 0.13
CA ASP A 157 4.02 -16.86 0.96
C ASP A 157 3.03 -15.71 0.70
N SER A 158 1.98 -16.03 -0.06
CA SER A 158 0.82 -15.16 -0.28
C SER A 158 -0.14 -15.28 0.89
#